data_AF-A0AAD5PQI3-F1
#
_entry.id   AF-A0AAD5PQI3-F1
#
_cell.length_a   1.000
_cell.length_b   1.000
_cell.length_c   1.000
_cell.angle_alpha   90.00
_cell.angle_beta   90.00
_cell.angle_gamma   90.00
#
_symmetry.space_group_name_H-M   'P 1'
#
loop_
_entity.id
_entity.type
_entity.pdbx_description
1 polymer ?
#
loop_
_entity_poly.entity_id
_entity_poly.type
_entity_poly.pdbx_seq_one_letter_code
_entity_poly.pdbx_strand_id
1 'polypeptide(L)'
;MANNRNCNRAISKGFNQLKKKDRTLDLACVLFATMTAYFGPCLWNFLSRKNLVDKTVKQLDVYNMLKVMIAERKNDPNFFSISGPCDPYNLETSMAARHALAHGYYDNISNHWMSYLMAWIEVLRLVNAPNAAAKVKNVLDELILKKNNPLEVQVTSLSAPRFLTGEIIPQLPSDMNNTEYIKATKIMVKLYRCLTKYLGLTLRDRYLRNQSKSRCDSEIDPQTLLFDLLDEWHNNHQTNPTYQADLATIQTAKEGRNKIFHGEILMTLQNWNFYFVSFIDLCNLLHARPTAEKIAEVHNQLASEN
;
A
#
# COMPACT_ATOMS: atom_id res chain seq x y z
N MET A 1 29.85 -35.94 15.93
CA MET A 1 29.18 -35.62 14.64
C MET A 1 27.71 -35.16 14.75
N ALA A 2 27.09 -35.09 15.94
CA ALA A 2 25.70 -34.65 16.11
C ALA A 2 25.47 -33.12 16.01
N ASN A 3 26.49 -32.29 16.31
CA ASN A 3 26.37 -30.82 16.29
C ASN A 3 26.21 -30.21 14.89
N ASN A 4 26.71 -30.87 13.83
CA ASN A 4 26.71 -30.28 12.49
C ASN A 4 25.35 -30.40 11.78
N ARG A 5 24.52 -31.39 12.15
CA ARG A 5 23.18 -31.57 11.54
C ARG A 5 22.14 -30.56 12.06
N ASN A 6 22.23 -30.17 13.34
CA ASN A 6 21.30 -29.19 13.92
C ASN A 6 21.58 -27.77 13.43
N CYS A 7 22.86 -27.40 13.24
CA CYS A 7 23.25 -26.11 12.67
C CYS A 7 22.77 -25.95 11.22
N ASN A 8 22.98 -26.97 10.37
CA ASN A 8 22.53 -26.96 8.98
C ASN A 8 21.00 -26.93 8.83
N ARG A 9 20.25 -27.56 9.75
CA ARG A 9 18.77 -27.52 9.74
C ARG A 9 18.22 -26.16 10.15
N ALA A 10 18.86 -25.49 11.11
CA ALA A 10 18.50 -24.13 11.53
C ALA A 10 18.81 -23.10 10.43
N ILE A 11 19.98 -23.21 9.78
CA ILE A 11 20.38 -22.34 8.66
C ILE A 11 19.44 -22.52 7.46
N SER A 12 19.10 -23.77 7.11
CA SER A 12 18.15 -24.06 6.02
C SER A 12 16.74 -23.54 6.31
N LYS A 13 16.25 -23.68 7.55
CA LYS A 13 14.95 -23.10 7.96
C LYS A 13 14.96 -21.57 7.92
N GLY A 14 16.01 -20.92 8.43
CA GLY A 14 16.17 -19.46 8.38
C GLY A 14 16.23 -18.92 6.95
N PHE A 15 16.95 -19.60 6.06
CA PHE A 15 17.06 -19.21 4.65
C PHE A 15 15.72 -19.34 3.89
N ASN A 16 14.97 -20.41 4.13
CA ASN A 16 13.64 -20.59 3.52
C ASN A 16 12.61 -19.57 4.04
N GLN A 17 12.70 -19.17 5.32
CA GLN A 17 11.85 -18.11 5.88
C GLN A 17 12.17 -16.73 5.30
N LEU A 18 13.45 -16.41 5.07
CA LEU A 18 13.87 -15.16 4.43
C LEU A 18 13.35 -15.07 2.98
N LYS A 19 13.48 -16.15 2.19
CA LYS A 19 12.91 -16.22 0.82
C LYS A 19 11.39 -16.05 0.79
N LYS A 20 10.67 -16.66 1.74
CA LYS A 20 9.21 -16.53 1.84
C LYS A 20 8.80 -15.08 2.16
N LYS A 21 9.55 -14.40 3.02
CA LYS A 21 9.29 -13.00 3.36
C LYS A 21 9.53 -12.06 2.18
N ASP A 22 10.68 -12.14 1.52
CA ASP A 22 11.00 -11.23 0.42
C ASP A 22 9.98 -11.35 -0.72
N ARG A 23 9.58 -12.58 -1.04
CA ARG A 23 8.48 -12.87 -1.96
C ARG A 23 7.16 -12.23 -1.53
N THR A 24 6.83 -12.28 -0.24
CA THR A 24 5.56 -11.74 0.26
C THR A 24 5.54 -10.21 0.26
N LEU A 25 6.69 -9.57 0.52
CA LEU A 25 6.85 -8.12 0.36
C LEU A 25 6.71 -7.68 -1.10
N ASP A 26 7.26 -8.47 -2.02
CA ASP A 26 7.13 -8.23 -3.46
C ASP A 26 5.69 -8.37 -3.94
N LEU A 27 5.00 -9.41 -3.48
CA LEU A 27 3.59 -9.63 -3.71
C LEU A 27 2.74 -8.46 -3.18
N ALA A 28 3.04 -7.97 -1.98
CA ALA A 28 2.37 -6.79 -1.42
C ALA A 28 2.52 -5.55 -2.32
N CYS A 29 3.72 -5.32 -2.88
CA CYS A 29 3.97 -4.23 -3.82
C CYS A 29 3.14 -4.37 -5.10
N VAL A 30 3.04 -5.57 -5.68
CA VAL A 30 2.23 -5.83 -6.89
C VAL A 30 0.75 -5.65 -6.60
N LEU A 31 0.26 -6.17 -5.48
CA LEU A 31 -1.13 -6.01 -5.06
C LEU A 31 -1.48 -4.53 -4.85
N PHE A 32 -0.62 -3.78 -4.16
CA PHE A 32 -0.81 -2.35 -3.98
C PHE A 32 -0.84 -1.59 -5.31
N ALA A 33 0.12 -1.85 -6.20
CA ALA A 33 0.14 -1.25 -7.53
C ALA A 33 -1.12 -1.57 -8.34
N THR A 34 -1.60 -2.82 -8.27
CA THR A 34 -2.83 -3.28 -8.93
C THR A 34 -4.07 -2.58 -8.37
N MET A 35 -4.15 -2.45 -7.04
CA MET A 35 -5.24 -1.76 -6.35
C MET A 35 -5.30 -0.29 -6.77
N THR A 36 -4.16 0.40 -6.74
CA THR A 36 -4.07 1.83 -7.08
C THR A 36 -4.32 2.08 -8.57
N ALA A 37 -3.79 1.22 -9.45
CA ALA A 37 -3.88 1.41 -10.89
C ALA A 37 -5.24 1.04 -11.48
N TYR A 38 -5.86 -0.05 -11.02
CA TYR A 38 -7.04 -0.63 -11.69
C TYR A 38 -8.29 -0.64 -10.84
N PHE A 39 -8.16 -0.87 -9.53
CA PHE A 39 -9.30 -1.12 -8.66
C PHE A 39 -9.92 0.16 -8.11
N GLY A 40 -9.14 0.95 -7.38
CA GLY A 40 -9.60 2.18 -6.73
C GLY A 40 -10.29 3.18 -7.66
N PRO A 41 -9.72 3.51 -8.84
CA PRO A 41 -10.36 4.42 -9.81
C PRO A 41 -11.75 3.96 -10.24
N CYS A 42 -11.95 2.65 -10.43
CA CYS A 42 -13.23 2.09 -10.86
C CYS A 42 -14.29 2.15 -9.77
N LEU A 43 -13.90 1.93 -8.50
CA LEU A 43 -14.83 2.10 -7.36
C LEU A 43 -15.27 3.56 -7.24
N TRP A 44 -14.32 4.49 -7.33
CA TRP A 44 -14.61 5.92 -7.28
C TRP A 44 -15.58 6.32 -8.39
N ASN A 45 -15.31 5.86 -9.62
CA ASN A 45 -16.17 6.13 -10.78
C ASN A 45 -17.61 5.64 -10.58
N PHE A 46 -17.77 4.48 -9.95
CA PHE A 46 -19.09 3.91 -9.69
C PHE A 46 -19.85 4.69 -8.61
N LEU A 47 -19.21 4.95 -7.47
CA LEU A 47 -19.83 5.71 -6.38
C LEU A 47 -20.12 7.15 -6.80
N SER A 48 -19.26 7.76 -7.62
CA SER A 48 -19.49 9.09 -8.19
C SER A 48 -20.72 9.15 -9.08
N ARG A 49 -21.05 8.08 -9.83
CA ARG A 49 -22.28 8.01 -10.64
C ARG A 49 -23.54 7.93 -9.77
N LYS A 50 -23.41 7.35 -8.58
CA LYS A 50 -24.50 7.23 -7.60
C LYS A 50 -24.56 8.41 -6.62
N ASN A 51 -23.68 9.42 -6.77
CA ASN A 51 -23.55 10.56 -5.85
C ASN A 51 -23.24 10.15 -4.40
N LEU A 52 -22.45 9.09 -4.21
CA LEU A 52 -22.08 8.53 -2.91
C LEU A 52 -20.64 8.86 -2.48
N VAL A 53 -19.93 9.67 -3.27
CA VAL A 53 -18.64 10.26 -2.91
C VAL A 53 -18.72 11.75 -3.10
N ASP A 54 -18.01 12.48 -2.24
CA ASP A 54 -17.80 13.91 -2.44
C ASP A 54 -16.89 14.11 -3.65
N LYS A 55 -17.44 14.67 -4.72
CA LYS A 55 -16.74 14.91 -5.98
C LYS A 55 -15.68 16.00 -5.85
N THR A 56 -15.75 16.84 -4.81
CA THR A 56 -14.73 17.84 -4.47
C THR A 56 -13.52 17.19 -3.80
N VAL A 57 -13.74 16.08 -3.09
CA VAL A 57 -12.69 15.28 -2.45
C VAL A 57 -12.16 14.25 -3.45
N LYS A 58 -11.16 14.67 -4.23
CA LYS A 58 -10.50 13.86 -5.27
C LYS A 58 -9.52 12.84 -4.68
N GLN A 59 -10.03 11.98 -3.83
CA GLN A 59 -9.29 10.93 -3.13
C GLN A 59 -9.72 9.54 -3.59
N LEU A 60 -8.78 8.59 -3.61
CA LEU A 60 -9.05 7.17 -3.89
C LEU A 60 -8.92 6.33 -2.61
N ASP A 61 -9.62 6.69 -1.53
CA ASP A 61 -9.65 5.88 -0.31
C ASP A 61 -10.49 4.60 -0.54
N VAL A 62 -9.82 3.55 -1.01
CA VAL A 62 -10.42 2.24 -1.32
C VAL A 62 -11.14 1.65 -0.11
N TYR A 63 -10.66 1.88 1.11
CA TYR A 63 -11.30 1.34 2.31
C TYR A 63 -12.65 2.02 2.54
N ASN A 64 -12.66 3.36 2.49
CA ASN A 64 -13.91 4.10 2.66
C ASN A 64 -14.91 3.78 1.54
N MET A 65 -14.44 3.68 0.28
CA MET A 65 -15.30 3.30 -0.84
C MET A 65 -15.92 1.91 -0.67
N LEU A 66 -15.15 0.90 -0.27
CA LEU A 66 -15.67 -0.44 0.00
C LEU A 66 -16.65 -0.44 1.18
N LYS A 67 -16.36 0.31 2.24
CA LYS A 67 -17.26 0.46 3.40
C LYS A 67 -18.62 1.02 2.99
N VAL A 68 -18.64 2.05 2.15
CA VAL A 68 -19.87 2.61 1.58
C VAL A 68 -20.59 1.55 0.74
N MET A 69 -19.90 0.87 -0.17
CA MET A 69 -20.51 -0.16 -1.03
C MET A 69 -21.13 -1.31 -0.23
N ILE A 70 -20.49 -1.76 0.86
CA ILE A 70 -21.02 -2.79 1.75
C ILE A 70 -22.30 -2.30 2.45
N ALA A 71 -22.29 -1.09 2.98
CA ALA A 71 -23.45 -0.51 3.66
C ALA A 71 -24.65 -0.35 2.70
N GLU A 72 -24.40 0.20 1.51
CA GLU A 72 -25.44 0.38 0.48
C GLU A 72 -26.00 -0.97 0.02
N ARG A 73 -25.14 -1.96 -0.28
CA ARG A 73 -25.58 -3.30 -0.71
C ARG A 73 -26.39 -4.05 0.36
N LYS A 74 -26.14 -3.77 1.65
CA LYS A 74 -26.93 -4.32 2.77
C LYS A 74 -28.33 -3.73 2.82
N ASN A 75 -28.48 -2.45 2.47
CA ASN A 75 -29.75 -1.74 2.50
C ASN A 75 -30.56 -1.93 1.19
N ASP A 76 -29.87 -2.06 0.06
CA ASP A 76 -30.47 -2.22 -1.27
C ASP A 76 -29.86 -3.44 -2.00
N PRO A 77 -30.62 -4.53 -2.15
CA PRO A 77 -30.18 -5.69 -2.93
C PRO A 77 -29.90 -5.40 -4.42
N ASN A 78 -30.48 -4.33 -4.96
CA ASN A 78 -30.32 -3.87 -6.33
C ASN A 78 -29.31 -2.74 -6.47
N PHE A 79 -28.48 -2.52 -5.43
CA PHE A 79 -27.44 -1.50 -5.46
C PHE A 79 -26.51 -1.66 -6.68
N PHE A 80 -26.17 -2.90 -7.02
CA PHE A 80 -25.48 -3.25 -8.26
C PHE A 80 -26.48 -3.64 -9.35
N SER A 81 -26.15 -3.33 -10.60
CA SER A 81 -26.97 -3.72 -11.76
C SER A 81 -26.94 -5.24 -12.01
N ILE A 82 -25.87 -5.89 -11.56
CA ILE A 82 -25.73 -7.34 -11.50
C ILE A 82 -25.40 -7.69 -10.05
N SER A 83 -26.23 -8.52 -9.42
CA SER A 83 -26.10 -8.90 -8.02
C SER A 83 -26.08 -10.42 -7.89
N GLY A 84 -25.33 -10.93 -6.92
CA GLY A 84 -25.24 -12.35 -6.60
C GLY A 84 -25.14 -12.60 -5.10
N PRO A 85 -25.35 -13.86 -4.65
CA PRO A 85 -25.25 -14.21 -3.23
C PRO A 85 -23.83 -14.01 -2.67
N CYS A 86 -22.81 -13.98 -3.52
CA CYS A 86 -21.41 -13.81 -3.14
C CYS A 86 -20.95 -12.34 -3.06
N ASP A 87 -21.80 -11.34 -3.39
CA ASP A 87 -21.39 -9.92 -3.39
C ASP A 87 -20.81 -9.48 -2.04
N PRO A 88 -21.46 -9.78 -0.88
CA PRO A 88 -20.93 -9.37 0.41
C PRO A 88 -19.54 -9.95 0.68
N TYR A 89 -19.36 -11.24 0.39
CA TYR A 89 -18.09 -11.93 0.53
C TYR A 89 -16.99 -11.29 -0.31
N ASN A 90 -17.27 -10.95 -1.58
CA ASN A 90 -16.30 -10.32 -2.46
C ASN A 90 -15.94 -8.90 -2.00
N LEU A 91 -16.90 -8.11 -1.51
CA LEU A 91 -16.64 -6.78 -0.97
C LEU A 91 -15.83 -6.83 0.33
N GLU A 92 -16.19 -7.72 1.26
CA GLU A 92 -15.47 -7.91 2.52
C GLU A 92 -14.06 -8.45 2.31
N THR A 93 -13.88 -9.41 1.39
CA THR A 93 -12.55 -9.92 1.01
C THR A 93 -11.70 -8.82 0.39
N SER A 94 -12.29 -7.97 -0.45
CA SER A 94 -11.60 -6.80 -1.03
C SER A 94 -11.18 -5.79 0.05
N MET A 95 -12.02 -5.59 1.07
CA MET A 95 -11.73 -4.68 2.18
C MET A 95 -10.61 -5.25 3.08
N ALA A 96 -10.65 -6.55 3.36
CA ALA A 96 -9.59 -7.27 4.07
C ALA A 96 -8.26 -7.20 3.30
N ALA A 97 -8.28 -7.31 1.97
CA ALA A 97 -7.10 -7.15 1.12
C ALA A 97 -6.46 -5.77 1.29
N ARG A 98 -7.26 -4.69 1.16
CA ARG A 98 -6.78 -3.31 1.40
C ARG A 98 -6.19 -3.20 2.81
N HIS A 99 -6.92 -3.68 3.81
CA HIS A 99 -6.50 -3.59 5.20
C HIS A 99 -5.17 -4.32 5.45
N ALA A 100 -5.00 -5.53 4.91
CA ALA A 100 -3.75 -6.28 4.99
C ALA A 100 -2.57 -5.54 4.34
N LEU A 101 -2.80 -4.88 3.19
CA LEU A 101 -1.76 -4.05 2.54
C LEU A 101 -1.40 -2.81 3.37
N ALA A 102 -2.37 -2.21 4.05
CA ALA A 102 -2.19 -0.99 4.85
C ALA A 102 -1.44 -1.20 6.16
N HIS A 103 -1.62 -2.38 6.76
CA HIS A 103 -1.04 -2.76 8.05
C HIS A 103 0.06 -3.83 7.91
N GLY A 104 0.48 -4.16 6.68
CA GLY A 104 1.57 -5.12 6.47
C GLY A 104 1.30 -6.49 7.10
N TYR A 105 0.07 -7.00 6.97
CA TYR A 105 -0.32 -8.33 7.44
C TYR A 105 0.17 -9.39 6.46
N TYR A 106 1.47 -9.65 6.46
CA TYR A 106 2.11 -10.45 5.41
C TYR A 106 1.71 -11.92 5.43
N ASP A 107 1.37 -12.53 6.57
CA ASP A 107 0.79 -13.88 6.54
C ASP A 107 -0.52 -13.91 5.76
N ASN A 108 -1.39 -12.92 5.97
CA ASN A 108 -2.64 -12.81 5.23
C ASN A 108 -2.37 -12.63 3.74
N ILE A 109 -1.43 -11.76 3.37
CA ILE A 109 -1.03 -11.55 1.97
C ILE A 109 -0.47 -12.86 1.37
N SER A 110 0.45 -13.54 2.07
CA SER A 110 1.08 -14.78 1.60
C SER A 110 0.05 -15.89 1.33
N ASN A 111 -0.97 -15.98 2.19
CA ASN A 111 -1.96 -17.05 2.16
C ASN A 111 -3.18 -16.73 1.28
N HIS A 112 -3.55 -15.46 1.11
CA HIS A 112 -4.85 -15.08 0.52
C HIS A 112 -4.77 -14.17 -0.71
N TRP A 113 -3.58 -13.84 -1.22
CA TRP A 113 -3.44 -12.94 -2.39
C TRP A 113 -4.26 -13.36 -3.61
N MET A 114 -4.40 -14.66 -3.88
CA MET A 114 -5.23 -15.16 -4.99
C MET A 114 -6.69 -14.80 -4.78
N SER A 115 -7.21 -15.06 -3.58
CA SER A 115 -8.59 -14.72 -3.20
C SER A 115 -8.82 -13.20 -3.23
N TYR A 116 -7.82 -12.40 -2.87
CA TYR A 116 -7.89 -10.94 -2.97
C TYR A 116 -8.06 -10.47 -4.42
N LEU A 117 -7.23 -10.97 -5.34
CA LEU A 117 -7.34 -10.60 -6.76
C LEU A 117 -8.64 -11.11 -7.39
N MET A 118 -9.09 -12.32 -7.06
CA MET A 118 -10.37 -12.84 -7.51
C MET A 118 -11.53 -11.97 -7.02
N ALA A 119 -11.53 -11.59 -5.74
CA ALA A 119 -12.54 -10.70 -5.18
C ALA A 119 -12.54 -9.33 -5.88
N TRP A 120 -11.36 -8.75 -6.18
CA TRP A 120 -11.28 -7.52 -6.95
C TRP A 120 -11.84 -7.66 -8.37
N ILE A 121 -11.59 -8.78 -9.06
CA ILE A 121 -12.17 -9.07 -10.38
C ILE A 121 -13.70 -9.10 -10.30
N GLU A 122 -14.28 -9.79 -9.31
CA GLU A 122 -15.73 -9.85 -9.16
C GLU A 122 -16.32 -8.48 -8.82
N VAL A 123 -15.72 -7.73 -7.89
CA VAL A 123 -16.18 -6.36 -7.57
C VAL A 123 -16.08 -5.44 -8.80
N LEU A 124 -15.04 -5.57 -9.62
CA LEU A 124 -14.91 -4.82 -10.87
C LEU A 124 -16.03 -5.16 -11.87
N ARG A 125 -16.51 -6.40 -11.91
CA ARG A 125 -17.71 -6.76 -12.68
C ARG A 125 -18.96 -6.11 -12.10
N LEU A 126 -19.16 -6.16 -10.78
CA LEU A 126 -20.32 -5.53 -10.09
C LEU A 126 -20.45 -4.03 -10.42
N VAL A 127 -19.33 -3.32 -10.52
CA VAL A 127 -19.31 -1.88 -10.86
C VAL A 127 -19.29 -1.57 -12.36
N ASN A 128 -19.50 -2.60 -13.20
CA ASN A 128 -19.47 -2.56 -14.65
C ASN A 128 -18.15 -2.00 -15.22
N ALA A 129 -17.01 -2.55 -14.77
CA ALA A 129 -15.67 -2.19 -15.22
C ALA A 129 -14.91 -3.40 -15.84
N PRO A 130 -15.42 -4.00 -16.93
CA PRO A 130 -14.87 -5.25 -17.49
C PRO A 130 -13.41 -5.11 -17.96
N ASN A 131 -13.03 -3.95 -18.50
CA ASN A 131 -11.64 -3.71 -18.94
C ASN A 131 -10.66 -3.72 -17.77
N ALA A 132 -11.03 -3.13 -16.63
CA ALA A 132 -10.21 -3.19 -15.42
C ALA A 132 -10.18 -4.61 -14.84
N ALA A 133 -11.31 -5.32 -14.84
CA ALA A 133 -11.38 -6.71 -14.40
C ALA A 133 -10.43 -7.61 -15.21
N ALA A 134 -10.37 -7.43 -16.53
CA ALA A 134 -9.44 -8.15 -17.40
C ALA A 134 -7.96 -7.85 -17.05
N LYS A 135 -7.62 -6.58 -16.76
CA LYS A 135 -6.25 -6.20 -16.34
C LYS A 135 -5.86 -6.83 -15.00
N VAL A 136 -6.77 -6.85 -14.01
CA VAL A 136 -6.53 -7.52 -12.73
C VAL A 136 -6.40 -9.03 -12.92
N LYS A 137 -7.19 -9.64 -13.82
CA LYS A 137 -7.05 -11.04 -14.19
C LYS A 137 -5.68 -11.34 -14.80
N ASN A 138 -5.19 -10.50 -15.70
CA ASN A 138 -3.85 -10.68 -16.28
C ASN A 138 -2.76 -10.64 -15.19
N VAL A 139 -2.87 -9.72 -14.21
CA VAL A 139 -1.95 -9.70 -13.06
C VAL A 139 -2.03 -11.01 -12.25
N LEU A 140 -3.24 -11.52 -11.99
CA LEU A 140 -3.44 -12.81 -11.30
C LEU A 140 -2.78 -13.95 -12.08
N ASP A 141 -3.03 -14.05 -13.38
CA ASP A 141 -2.47 -15.09 -14.24
C ASP A 141 -0.93 -15.00 -14.27
N GLU A 142 -0.36 -13.80 -14.40
CA GLU A 142 1.08 -13.59 -14.36
C GLU A 142 1.70 -13.94 -13.00
N LEU A 143 1.05 -13.60 -11.88
CA LEU A 143 1.53 -13.98 -10.55
C LEU A 143 1.51 -15.49 -10.30
N ILE A 144 0.54 -16.20 -10.89
CA ILE A 144 0.50 -17.67 -10.86
C ILE A 144 1.70 -18.25 -11.63
N LEU A 145 1.99 -17.71 -12.81
CA LEU A 145 3.12 -18.14 -13.65
C LEU A 145 4.48 -17.80 -13.03
N LYS A 146 4.64 -16.57 -12.57
CA LYS A 146 5.88 -16.00 -12.00
C LYS A 146 5.91 -16.11 -10.49
N LYS A 147 5.32 -17.16 -9.92
CA LYS A 147 5.08 -17.30 -8.46
C LYS A 147 6.30 -17.06 -7.57
N ASN A 148 7.51 -17.30 -8.07
CA ASN A 148 8.75 -17.14 -7.32
C ASN A 148 9.34 -15.72 -7.39
N ASN A 149 8.96 -14.91 -8.40
CA ASN A 149 9.48 -13.56 -8.63
C ASN A 149 8.34 -12.57 -8.91
N PRO A 150 7.53 -12.19 -7.89
CA PRO A 150 6.35 -11.35 -8.13
C PRO A 150 6.65 -9.99 -8.77
N LEU A 151 7.81 -9.38 -8.51
CA LEU A 151 8.19 -8.08 -9.12
C LEU A 151 8.39 -8.12 -10.64
N GLU A 152 8.51 -9.30 -11.25
CA GLU A 152 8.52 -9.42 -12.72
C GLU A 152 7.12 -9.22 -13.33
N VAL A 153 6.07 -9.17 -12.52
CA VAL A 153 4.71 -8.83 -12.96
C VAL A 153 4.60 -7.32 -13.10
N GLN A 154 4.34 -6.86 -14.33
CA GLN A 154 4.28 -5.43 -14.62
C GLN A 154 2.84 -4.93 -14.64
N VAL A 155 2.61 -3.83 -13.91
CA VAL A 155 1.40 -3.02 -14.06
C VAL A 155 1.65 -2.03 -15.19
N THR A 156 1.23 -2.37 -16.40
CA THR A 156 1.62 -1.70 -17.64
C THR A 156 0.75 -0.50 -18.03
N SER A 157 -0.41 -0.31 -17.39
CA SER A 157 -1.32 0.81 -17.68
C SER A 157 -2.08 1.26 -16.44
N LEU A 158 -2.82 2.37 -16.51
CA LEU A 158 -3.69 2.85 -15.43
C LEU A 158 -5.16 2.90 -15.89
N SER A 159 -6.09 2.67 -14.98
CA SER A 159 -7.48 3.09 -15.11
C SER A 159 -7.59 4.54 -14.62
N ALA A 160 -8.23 5.41 -15.40
CA ALA A 160 -8.40 6.80 -15.03
C ALA A 160 -9.72 7.01 -14.24
N PRO A 161 -9.70 7.70 -13.09
CA PRO A 161 -10.91 8.20 -12.47
C PRO A 161 -11.54 9.32 -13.31
N ARG A 162 -12.88 9.40 -13.33
CA ARG A 162 -13.68 10.31 -14.17
C ARG A 162 -13.48 11.78 -13.82
N PHE A 163 -13.00 12.09 -12.62
CA PHE A 163 -12.63 13.47 -12.28
C PHE A 163 -11.47 14.01 -13.14
N LEU A 164 -10.77 13.15 -13.90
CA LEU A 164 -9.72 13.55 -14.86
C LEU A 164 -10.24 13.84 -16.28
N THR A 165 -11.44 13.38 -16.65
CA THR A 165 -11.91 13.36 -18.06
C THR A 165 -13.14 14.22 -18.33
N GLY A 166 -13.48 15.17 -17.45
CA GLY A 166 -14.21 16.39 -17.83
C GLY A 166 -15.68 16.32 -18.25
N GLU A 167 -16.40 15.19 -18.18
CA GLU A 167 -17.81 15.17 -18.64
C GLU A 167 -18.85 15.52 -17.56
N ILE A 168 -18.53 15.55 -16.26
CA ILE A 168 -19.53 15.78 -15.18
C ILE A 168 -19.02 16.69 -14.04
N ILE A 169 -17.71 16.97 -13.96
CA ILE A 169 -17.12 17.79 -12.88
C ILE A 169 -16.23 18.85 -13.54
N PRO A 170 -16.50 20.16 -13.35
CA PRO A 170 -15.63 21.22 -13.84
C PRO A 170 -14.21 21.05 -13.29
N GLN A 171 -13.21 21.11 -14.16
CA GLN A 171 -11.82 21.20 -13.70
C GLN A 171 -11.49 22.63 -13.30
N LEU A 172 -11.11 22.81 -12.04
CA LEU A 172 -10.56 24.02 -11.47
C LEU A 172 -9.07 24.15 -11.82
N PRO A 173 -8.50 25.36 -11.88
CA PRO A 173 -7.07 25.57 -12.15
C PRO A 173 -6.10 24.84 -11.20
N SER A 174 -6.56 24.45 -10.00
CA SER A 174 -5.78 23.67 -9.04
C SER A 174 -5.91 22.15 -9.22
N ASP A 175 -6.65 21.70 -10.22
CA ASP A 175 -6.96 20.29 -10.42
C ASP A 175 -5.87 19.54 -11.16
N MET A 176 -5.69 18.29 -10.74
CA MET A 176 -4.75 17.35 -11.33
C MET A 176 -5.16 16.93 -12.75
N ASN A 177 -4.24 17.04 -13.70
CA ASN A 177 -4.40 16.50 -15.06
C ASN A 177 -3.98 15.01 -15.15
N ASN A 178 -4.21 14.38 -16.31
CA ASN A 178 -3.88 12.96 -16.53
C ASN A 178 -2.39 12.63 -16.33
N THR A 179 -1.49 13.49 -16.80
CA THR A 179 -0.04 13.30 -16.67
C THR A 179 0.38 13.35 -15.20
N GLU A 180 -0.15 14.33 -14.47
CA GLU A 180 0.06 14.49 -13.03
C GLU A 180 -0.52 13.31 -12.23
N TYR A 181 -1.67 12.78 -12.63
CA TYR A 181 -2.26 11.59 -12.02
C TYR A 181 -1.42 10.33 -12.24
N ILE A 182 -0.90 10.13 -13.45
CA ILE A 182 0.03 9.03 -13.75
C ILE A 182 1.28 9.17 -12.89
N LYS A 183 1.83 10.38 -12.79
CA LYS A 183 3.01 10.70 -11.96
C LYS A 183 2.73 10.41 -10.48
N ALA A 184 1.63 10.92 -9.93
CA ALA A 184 1.23 10.70 -8.55
C ALA A 184 1.04 9.20 -8.23
N THR A 185 0.44 8.44 -9.13
CA THR A 185 0.26 6.99 -8.97
C THR A 185 1.61 6.26 -8.92
N LYS A 186 2.55 6.60 -9.81
CA LYS A 186 3.92 6.05 -9.77
C LYS A 186 4.62 6.38 -8.45
N ILE A 187 4.51 7.63 -8.00
CA ILE A 187 5.05 8.10 -6.72
C ILE A 187 4.47 7.26 -5.56
N MET A 188 3.15 7.09 -5.48
CA MET A 188 2.49 6.31 -4.42
C MET A 188 3.01 4.88 -4.37
N VAL A 189 3.18 4.22 -5.53
CA VAL A 189 3.72 2.86 -5.61
C VAL A 189 5.17 2.80 -5.13
N LYS A 190 6.02 3.76 -5.53
CA LYS A 190 7.42 3.83 -5.08
C LYS A 190 7.51 4.12 -3.57
N LEU A 191 6.70 5.04 -3.04
CA LEU A 191 6.63 5.31 -1.60
C LEU A 191 6.15 4.07 -0.83
N TYR A 192 5.11 3.37 -1.30
CA TYR A 192 4.63 2.13 -0.67
C TYR A 192 5.73 1.05 -0.65
N ARG A 193 6.48 0.91 -1.76
CA ARG A 193 7.62 -0.01 -1.82
C ARG A 193 8.69 0.35 -0.80
N CYS A 194 9.04 1.63 -0.65
CA CYS A 194 10.01 2.06 0.35
C CYS A 194 9.51 1.85 1.78
N LEU A 195 8.24 2.14 2.04
CA LEU A 195 7.61 1.87 3.34
C LEU A 195 7.66 0.36 3.67
N THR A 196 7.28 -0.49 2.72
CA THR A 196 7.10 -1.93 2.93
C THR A 196 8.42 -2.70 2.97
N LYS A 197 9.31 -2.47 2.00
CA LYS A 197 10.55 -3.23 1.86
C LYS A 197 11.70 -2.68 2.71
N TYR A 198 11.63 -1.42 3.14
CA TYR A 198 12.75 -0.74 3.78
C TYR A 198 12.34 -0.21 5.16
N LEU A 199 11.64 0.94 5.22
CA LEU A 199 11.37 1.63 6.48
C LEU A 199 10.63 0.75 7.49
N GLY A 200 9.56 0.07 7.08
CA GLY A 200 8.79 -0.81 7.95
C GLY A 200 9.64 -1.94 8.55
N LEU A 201 10.58 -2.50 7.79
CA LEU A 201 11.50 -3.50 8.32
C LEU A 201 12.44 -2.91 9.38
N THR A 202 12.98 -1.72 9.14
CA THR A 202 13.80 -1.00 10.11
C THR A 202 13.02 -0.73 11.41
N LEU A 203 11.80 -0.24 11.29
CA LEU A 203 10.92 0.04 12.43
C LEU A 203 10.66 -1.24 13.24
N ARG A 204 10.29 -2.34 12.58
CA ARG A 204 10.02 -3.61 13.27
C ARG A 204 11.26 -4.17 13.95
N ASP A 205 12.38 -4.18 13.24
CA ASP A 205 13.62 -4.74 13.78
C ASP A 205 14.11 -3.91 14.99
N ARG A 206 13.89 -2.60 15.01
CA ARG A 206 14.09 -1.76 16.19
C ARG A 206 13.14 -2.12 17.33
N TYR A 207 11.84 -2.17 17.06
CA TYR A 207 10.82 -2.50 18.06
C TYR A 207 11.12 -3.84 18.75
N LEU A 208 11.43 -4.88 17.97
CA LEU A 208 11.77 -6.21 18.49
C LEU A 208 13.03 -6.18 19.37
N ARG A 209 14.07 -5.42 18.97
CA ARG A 209 15.28 -5.23 19.80
C ARG A 209 14.94 -4.58 21.14
N ASN A 210 14.14 -3.52 21.14
CA ASN A 210 13.75 -2.82 22.38
C ASN A 210 12.92 -3.72 23.30
N GLN A 211 12.12 -4.62 22.74
CA GLN A 211 11.30 -5.57 23.50
C GLN A 211 12.04 -6.86 23.89
N SER A 212 13.33 -7.00 23.53
CA SER A 212 14.09 -8.26 23.67
C SER A 212 13.38 -9.47 23.05
N LYS A 213 12.54 -9.23 22.02
CA LYS A 213 11.78 -10.28 21.33
C LYS A 213 12.55 -10.77 20.13
N SER A 214 12.61 -12.09 19.96
CA SER A 214 13.05 -12.68 18.70
C SER A 214 12.03 -12.41 17.60
N ARG A 215 12.46 -12.39 16.34
CA ARG A 215 11.58 -12.23 15.19
C ARG A 215 10.67 -13.46 15.03
N CYS A 216 9.46 -13.37 15.56
CA CYS A 216 8.43 -14.41 15.48
C CYS A 216 7.25 -14.01 14.60
N ASP A 217 7.02 -12.71 14.43
CA ASP A 217 5.80 -12.21 13.80
C ASP A 217 6.06 -11.87 12.33
N SER A 218 5.16 -12.33 11.44
CA SER A 218 5.21 -11.99 10.03
C SER A 218 4.79 -10.53 9.79
N GLU A 219 4.02 -9.95 10.71
CA GLU A 219 3.49 -8.60 10.67
C GLU A 219 4.59 -7.54 10.82
N ILE A 220 4.40 -6.41 10.11
CA ILE A 220 5.20 -5.20 10.34
C ILE A 220 4.34 -4.09 10.93
N ASP A 221 3.08 -3.92 10.52
CA ASP A 221 2.26 -2.74 10.76
C ASP A 221 3.04 -1.41 10.89
N PRO A 222 3.53 -0.86 9.76
CA PRO A 222 4.23 0.42 9.76
C PRO A 222 3.39 1.57 10.35
N GLN A 223 2.06 1.46 10.40
CA GLN A 223 1.24 2.46 11.08
C GLN A 223 1.50 2.40 12.58
N THR A 224 1.20 1.28 13.21
CA THR A 224 1.36 1.12 14.66
C THR A 224 2.78 1.41 15.10
N LEU A 225 3.79 0.91 14.36
CA LEU A 225 5.18 1.17 14.69
C LEU A 225 5.60 2.65 14.59
N LEU A 226 5.04 3.42 13.66
CA LEU A 226 5.31 4.87 13.57
C LEU A 226 4.64 5.65 14.70
N PHE A 227 3.45 5.21 15.13
CA PHE A 227 2.74 5.82 16.25
C PHE A 227 3.47 5.52 17.57
N ASP A 228 3.83 4.27 17.82
CA ASP A 228 4.61 3.86 18.98
C ASP A 228 5.95 4.59 19.05
N LEU A 229 6.64 4.74 17.91
CA LEU A 229 7.89 5.48 17.84
C LEU A 229 7.72 6.95 18.20
N LEU A 230 6.64 7.58 17.72
CA LEU A 230 6.33 8.97 18.02
C LEU A 230 6.05 9.17 19.52
N ASP A 231 5.28 8.27 20.13
CA ASP A 231 4.97 8.30 21.56
C ASP A 231 6.24 8.07 22.39
N GLU A 232 7.10 7.12 21.99
CA GLU A 232 8.40 6.90 22.63
C GLU A 232 9.30 8.14 22.56
N TRP A 233 9.33 8.83 21.41
CA TRP A 233 10.13 10.05 21.26
C TRP A 233 9.65 11.15 22.19
N HIS A 234 8.33 11.38 22.24
CA HIS A 234 7.73 12.35 23.16
C HIS A 234 8.06 12.07 24.61
N ASN A 235 8.08 10.80 25.04
CA ASN A 235 8.26 10.46 26.45
C ASN A 235 9.74 10.45 26.88
N ASN A 236 10.66 10.09 25.99
CA ASN A 236 12.03 9.75 26.39
C ASN A 236 13.12 10.71 25.87
N HIS A 237 12.80 11.62 24.94
CA HIS A 237 13.82 12.38 24.21
C HIS A 237 13.68 13.91 24.32
N GLN A 238 12.81 14.43 25.20
CA GLN A 238 12.50 15.88 25.29
C GLN A 238 13.73 16.75 25.57
N THR A 239 14.73 16.22 26.27
CA THR A 239 15.96 16.94 26.60
C THR A 239 17.01 16.91 25.48
N ASN A 240 16.78 16.16 24.40
CA ASN A 240 17.73 16.09 23.29
C ASN A 240 17.71 17.39 22.48
N PRO A 241 18.88 17.96 22.13
CA PRO A 241 18.95 19.18 21.31
C PRO A 241 18.26 19.05 19.94
N THR A 242 18.19 17.83 19.40
CA THR A 242 17.55 17.53 18.10
C THR A 242 16.07 17.16 18.22
N TYR A 243 15.50 17.15 19.42
CA TYR A 243 14.16 16.62 19.71
C TYR A 243 13.08 17.10 18.72
N GLN A 244 12.99 18.41 18.48
CA GLN A 244 11.98 18.98 17.58
C GLN A 244 12.19 18.56 16.12
N ALA A 245 13.44 18.47 15.67
CA ALA A 245 13.75 18.03 14.32
C ALA A 245 13.45 16.54 14.13
N ASP A 246 13.81 15.70 15.10
CA ASP A 246 13.52 14.27 15.08
C ASP A 246 12.00 14.02 15.07
N LEU A 247 11.25 14.77 15.90
CA LEU A 247 9.80 14.66 15.97
C LEU A 247 9.12 15.06 14.65
N ALA A 248 9.59 16.15 14.03
CA ALA A 248 9.11 16.56 12.71
C ALA A 248 9.35 15.47 11.67
N THR A 249 10.54 14.86 11.65
CA THR A 249 10.87 13.73 10.76
C THR A 249 9.93 12.54 10.95
N ILE A 250 9.68 12.11 12.18
CA ILE A 250 8.77 10.99 12.47
C ILE A 250 7.34 11.32 12.05
N GLN A 251 6.87 12.54 12.35
CA GLN A 251 5.53 13.00 12.00
C GLN A 251 5.33 13.09 10.48
N THR A 252 6.31 13.61 9.73
CA THR A 252 6.25 13.65 8.26
C THR A 252 6.26 12.24 7.66
N ALA A 253 7.03 11.30 8.23
CA ALA A 253 7.02 9.92 7.77
C ALA A 253 5.64 9.26 8.00
N LYS A 254 5.05 9.48 9.17
CA LYS A 254 3.68 9.05 9.49
C LYS A 254 2.64 9.67 8.57
N GLU A 255 2.77 10.96 8.26
CA GLU A 255 1.88 11.64 7.32
C GLU A 255 2.01 11.06 5.91
N GLY A 256 3.23 10.90 5.40
CA GLY A 256 3.49 10.31 4.08
C GLY A 256 2.87 8.92 3.94
N ARG A 257 2.99 8.08 4.98
CA ARG A 257 2.29 6.79 5.04
C ARG A 257 0.77 6.96 4.92
N ASN A 258 0.19 7.88 5.69
CA ASN A 258 -1.26 8.08 5.70
C ASN A 258 -1.78 8.59 4.35
N LYS A 259 -1.08 9.53 3.70
CA LYS A 259 -1.47 10.04 2.37
C LYS A 259 -1.55 8.94 1.31
N ILE A 260 -0.65 7.95 1.36
CA ILE A 260 -0.64 6.81 0.44
C ILE A 260 -1.88 5.94 0.63
N PHE A 261 -2.25 5.59 1.87
CA PHE A 261 -3.34 4.64 2.13
C PHE A 261 -4.74 5.27 2.16
N HIS A 262 -4.84 6.57 2.44
CA HIS A 262 -6.08 7.34 2.28
C HIS A 262 -6.27 7.87 0.85
N GLY A 263 -5.37 7.51 -0.08
CA GLY A 263 -5.52 7.84 -1.49
C GLY A 263 -5.55 9.34 -1.75
N GLU A 264 -4.76 10.12 -0.99
CA GLU A 264 -4.66 11.58 -1.13
C GLU A 264 -3.68 11.94 -2.27
N ILE A 265 -4.14 11.74 -3.51
CA ILE A 265 -3.29 11.72 -4.71
C ILE A 265 -2.63 13.08 -4.96
N LEU A 266 -3.39 14.17 -4.84
CA LEU A 266 -2.85 15.53 -5.03
C LEU A 266 -1.82 15.91 -3.97
N MET A 267 -2.12 15.62 -2.69
CA MET A 267 -1.18 15.87 -1.60
C MET A 267 0.10 15.03 -1.77
N THR A 268 -0.04 13.79 -2.25
CA THR A 268 1.12 12.95 -2.58
C THR A 268 1.95 13.56 -3.70
N LEU A 269 1.32 14.03 -4.78
CA LEU A 269 2.04 14.67 -5.88
C LEU A 269 2.79 15.93 -5.46
N GLN A 270 2.22 16.73 -4.56
CA GLN A 270 2.82 17.98 -4.11
C GLN A 270 3.95 17.77 -3.11
N ASN A 271 3.83 16.77 -2.22
CA ASN A 271 4.70 16.64 -1.05
C ASN A 271 5.60 15.39 -1.05
N TRP A 272 5.63 14.61 -2.14
CA TRP A 272 6.36 13.34 -2.19
C TRP A 272 7.84 13.46 -1.81
N ASN A 273 8.51 14.55 -2.21
CA ASN A 273 9.91 14.78 -1.86
C ASN A 273 10.10 14.80 -0.33
N PHE A 274 9.25 15.54 0.38
CA PHE A 274 9.29 15.59 1.85
C PHE A 274 9.04 14.21 2.46
N TYR A 275 8.12 13.43 1.90
CA TYR A 275 7.84 12.08 2.39
C TYR A 275 9.03 11.13 2.20
N PHE A 276 9.68 11.13 1.03
CA PHE A 276 10.88 10.30 0.81
C PHE A 276 12.04 10.72 1.72
N VAL A 277 12.31 12.03 1.81
CA VAL A 277 13.37 12.57 2.67
C VAL A 277 13.11 12.17 4.12
N SER A 278 11.88 12.29 4.61
CA SER A 278 11.53 11.85 5.96
C SER A 278 11.76 10.35 6.20
N PHE A 279 11.56 9.50 5.18
CA PHE A 279 11.84 8.06 5.31
C PHE A 279 13.35 7.77 5.37
N ILE A 280 14.15 8.53 4.61
CA ILE A 280 15.61 8.45 4.60
C ILE A 280 16.16 8.92 5.95
N ASP A 281 15.75 10.10 6.39
CA ASP A 281 16.18 10.72 7.64
C ASP A 281 15.76 9.88 8.84
N LEU A 282 14.55 9.32 8.82
CA LEU A 282 14.11 8.38 9.86
C LEU A 282 14.97 7.12 9.87
N CYS A 283 15.34 6.56 8.71
CA CYS A 283 16.28 5.43 8.70
C CYS A 283 17.64 5.81 9.28
N ASN A 284 18.15 7.02 9.00
CA ASN A 284 19.40 7.52 9.57
C ASN A 284 19.32 7.72 11.09
N LEU A 285 18.21 8.31 11.57
CA LEU A 285 17.88 8.48 12.98
C LEU A 285 17.86 7.13 13.71
N LEU A 286 17.36 6.08 13.05
CA LEU A 286 17.33 4.72 13.57
C LEU A 286 18.60 3.91 13.28
N HIS A 287 19.68 4.57 12.88
CA HIS A 287 21.00 4.00 12.57
C HIS A 287 20.99 2.91 11.48
N ALA A 288 20.05 2.99 10.53
CA ALA A 288 19.89 2.07 9.41
C ALA A 288 20.38 2.69 8.09
N ARG A 289 21.63 3.17 8.05
CA ARG A 289 22.22 3.86 6.87
C ARG A 289 22.11 3.08 5.55
N PRO A 290 22.40 1.77 5.48
CA PRO A 290 22.25 1.02 4.22
C PRO A 290 20.79 0.97 3.72
N THR A 291 19.82 1.06 4.64
CA THR A 291 18.40 1.15 4.28
C THR A 291 18.05 2.54 3.78
N ALA A 292 18.60 3.60 4.41
CA ALA A 292 18.45 4.97 3.98
C ALA A 292 18.98 5.18 2.55
N GLU A 293 20.15 4.62 2.23
CA GLU A 293 20.75 4.65 0.88
C GLU A 293 19.83 4.01 -0.18
N LYS A 294 19.24 2.84 0.12
CA LYS A 294 18.28 2.19 -0.81
C LYS A 294 17.02 3.02 -1.04
N ILE A 295 16.54 3.75 -0.04
CA ILE A 295 15.40 4.66 -0.21
C ILE A 295 15.82 5.87 -1.04
N ALA A 296 17.02 6.41 -0.80
CA ALA A 296 17.59 7.51 -1.56
C ALA A 296 17.80 7.15 -3.05
N GLU A 297 18.23 5.92 -3.35
CA GLU A 297 18.32 5.43 -4.74
C GLU A 297 16.95 5.48 -5.45
N VAL A 298 15.89 5.01 -4.80
CA VAL A 298 14.53 5.05 -5.37
C VAL A 298 14.05 6.50 -5.54
N HIS A 299 14.34 7.36 -4.56
CA HIS A 299 14.02 8.79 -4.61
C HIS A 299 14.73 9.48 -5.78
N ASN A 300 16.05 9.29 -5.91
CA ASN A 300 16.86 9.86 -6.99
C ASN A 300 16.43 9.37 -8.37
N GLN A 301 16.13 8.07 -8.51
CA GLN A 301 15.57 7.53 -9.76
C GLN A 301 14.26 8.22 -10.12
N LEU A 302 13.33 8.35 -9.16
CA LEU A 302 12.07 9.04 -9.37
C LEU A 302 12.26 10.54 -9.65
N ALA A 303 13.23 11.20 -9.03
CA ALA A 303 13.55 12.60 -9.30
C ALA A 303 14.11 12.78 -10.73
N SER A 304 14.92 11.84 -11.22
CA SER A 304 15.49 11.88 -12.58
C SER A 304 14.48 11.57 -13.70
N GLU A 305 13.39 10.88 -13.38
CA GLU A 305 12.29 10.57 -14.30
C GLU A 305 11.33 11.77 -14.52
N ASN A 306 11.53 12.87 -13.79
CA ASN A 306 10.55 13.94 -13.55
C ASN A 306 11.10 15.34 -13.80
#